data_AF-H8X0N9-F1
#
_entry.id   AF-H8X0N9-F1
#
_cell.length_a   1.000
_cell.length_b   1.000
_cell.length_c   1.000
_cell.angle_alpha   90.00
_cell.angle_beta   90.00
_cell.angle_gamma   90.00
#
_symmetry.space_group_name_H-M   'P 1'
#
loop_
_entity.id
_entity.type
_entity.pdbx_description
1 polymer ?
#
loop_
_entity_poly.entity_id
_entity_poly.type
_entity_poly.pdbx_seq_one_letter_code
_entity_poly.pdbx_strand_id
1 'polypeptide(L)'
;MDSSAVLFAVTIVIGFIFLRWLISPIPETNDFNIDTSALSKEQDGEGTSSSSTSEGTSAKSRNRRQVTDSMIEVVQTIAPRLTVEQIRFDLEKTGSVEVTVDNYMQNGDLPHPPK
;
A
#
# COMPACT_ATOMS: atom_id res chain seq x y z
N MET A 1 8.39 49.54 23.47
CA MET A 1 8.83 48.31 22.80
C MET A 1 9.48 48.73 21.51
N ASP A 2 10.74 48.37 21.30
CA ASP A 2 11.50 48.81 20.14
C ASP A 2 10.94 48.15 18.88
N SER A 3 10.83 48.90 17.78
CA SER A 3 10.26 48.41 16.51
C SER A 3 10.95 47.13 16.01
N SER A 4 12.23 46.95 16.34
CA SER A 4 13.00 45.74 16.06
C SER A 4 12.51 44.50 16.83
N ALA A 5 12.08 44.68 18.09
CA ALA A 5 11.54 43.59 18.90
C ALA A 5 10.17 43.14 18.37
N VAL A 6 9.36 44.08 17.88
CA VAL A 6 8.06 43.78 17.24
C VAL A 6 8.27 43.04 15.93
N LEU A 7 9.21 43.48 15.09
CA LEU A 7 9.53 42.82 13.82
C LEU A 7 10.01 41.38 14.00
N PHE A 8 10.87 41.13 14.99
CA PHE A 8 11.36 39.79 15.32
C PHE A 8 10.24 38.85 15.82
N ALA A 9 9.32 39.36 16.64
CA ALA A 9 8.19 38.57 17.10
C ALA A 9 7.23 38.21 15.94
N VAL A 10 6.98 39.16 15.04
CA VAL A 10 6.10 38.97 13.88
C VAL A 10 6.67 37.93 12.90
N THR A 11 7.99 37.96 12.62
CA THR A 11 8.62 36.98 11.72
C THR A 11 8.56 35.56 12.27
N ILE A 12 8.73 35.36 13.58
CA ILE A 12 8.58 34.04 14.22
C ILE A 12 7.16 33.51 14.08
N VAL A 13 6.14 34.35 14.34
CA VAL A 13 4.73 33.94 14.24
C VAL A 13 4.39 33.55 12.81
N ILE A 14 4.83 34.33 11.82
CA ILE A 14 4.63 34.01 10.40
C ILE A 14 5.34 32.70 10.04
N GLY A 15 6.62 32.55 10.43
CA GLY A 15 7.38 31.32 10.19
C GLY A 15 6.71 30.08 10.82
N PHE A 16 6.17 30.22 12.02
CA PHE A 16 5.42 29.15 12.70
C PHE A 16 4.14 28.77 11.96
N ILE A 17 3.40 29.74 11.41
CA ILE A 17 2.20 29.48 10.60
C ILE A 17 2.58 28.74 9.32
N PHE A 18 3.66 29.16 8.63
CA PHE A 18 4.17 28.46 7.45
C PHE A 18 4.62 27.03 7.76
N LEU A 19 5.29 26.81 8.90
CA LEU A 19 5.71 25.48 9.33
C LEU A 19 4.50 24.62 9.70
N ARG A 20 3.53 25.18 10.42
CA ARG A 20 2.26 24.53 10.74
C ARG A 20 1.47 24.15 9.49
N TRP A 21 1.54 24.98 8.45
CA TRP A 21 0.89 24.75 7.17
C TRP A 21 1.60 23.70 6.31
N LEU A 22 2.93 23.61 6.38
CA LEU A 22 3.71 22.58 5.68
C LEU A 22 3.58 21.18 6.31
N ILE A 23 3.13 21.08 7.57
CA ILE A 23 3.20 19.85 8.39
C ILE A 23 1.81 19.36 8.87
N SER A 24 0.78 19.29 8.01
CA SER A 24 -0.47 18.59 8.40
C SER A 24 -1.18 17.91 7.21
N PRO A 25 -1.82 16.74 7.39
CA PRO A 25 -1.94 15.86 8.56
C PRO A 25 -1.30 14.46 8.35
N ILE A 26 -0.76 13.86 9.41
CA ILE A 26 -0.55 12.40 9.47
C ILE A 26 -1.94 11.80 9.77
N PRO A 27 -2.55 11.01 8.86
CA PRO A 27 -3.77 10.29 9.18
C PRO A 27 -3.51 9.29 10.30
N GLU A 28 -4.48 9.16 11.20
CA GLU A 28 -4.45 8.16 12.26
C GLU A 28 -4.27 6.77 11.67
N THR A 29 -3.36 6.01 12.27
CA THR A 29 -3.09 4.62 11.93
C THR A 29 -4.36 3.81 12.13
N ASN A 30 -4.90 3.26 11.03
CA ASN A 30 -5.91 2.20 11.10
C ASN A 30 -5.37 1.08 12.01
N ASP A 31 -6.05 0.85 13.13
CA ASP A 31 -5.82 -0.30 13.99
C ASP A 31 -5.87 -1.57 13.14
N PHE A 32 -4.72 -2.23 13.06
CA PHE A 32 -4.58 -3.54 12.44
C PHE A 32 -5.24 -4.56 13.39
N ASN A 33 -6.56 -4.74 13.26
CA ASN A 33 -7.29 -5.79 13.98
C ASN A 33 -6.84 -7.16 13.43
N ILE A 34 -5.69 -7.67 13.91
CA ILE A 34 -5.39 -9.09 13.78
C ILE A 34 -6.25 -9.79 14.80
N ASP A 35 -7.37 -10.35 14.33
CA ASP A 35 -8.09 -11.40 15.01
C ASP A 35 -7.14 -12.59 15.22
N THR A 36 -6.35 -12.51 16.30
CA THR A 36 -5.55 -13.63 16.85
C THR A 36 -6.48 -14.60 17.57
N SER A 37 -7.64 -14.91 16.97
CA SER A 37 -8.58 -15.94 17.42
C SER A 37 -8.24 -17.32 16.84
N ALA A 38 -7.17 -17.43 16.03
CA ALA A 38 -6.69 -18.68 15.45
C ALA A 38 -5.47 -19.29 16.17
N LEU A 39 -5.10 -18.79 17.36
CA LEU A 39 -4.05 -19.39 18.19
C LEU A 39 -4.60 -19.83 19.55
N SER A 40 -5.72 -20.55 19.50
CA SER A 40 -6.28 -21.28 20.63
C SER A 40 -6.92 -22.55 20.11
N LYS A 41 -6.10 -23.51 19.66
CA LYS A 41 -6.54 -24.90 19.54
C LYS A 41 -5.40 -25.85 19.88
N GLU A 42 -5.10 -25.89 21.17
CA GLU A 42 -4.67 -27.12 21.82
C GLU A 42 -5.90 -28.04 21.85
N GLN A 43 -5.92 -29.09 21.01
CA GLN A 43 -6.80 -30.22 21.25
C GLN A 43 -6.28 -31.47 20.53
N ASP A 44 -5.85 -32.43 21.36
CA ASP A 44 -5.75 -33.86 21.11
C ASP A 44 -6.81 -34.40 20.14
N GLY A 45 -6.39 -35.31 19.24
CA GLY A 45 -7.31 -36.00 18.36
C GLY A 45 -6.63 -36.84 17.29
N GLU A 46 -6.29 -38.07 17.67
CA GLU A 46 -6.00 -39.22 16.81
C GLU A 46 -7.05 -39.39 15.70
N GLY A 47 -6.62 -39.65 14.45
CA GLY A 47 -7.52 -39.72 13.29
C GLY A 47 -6.85 -40.16 12.00
N THR A 48 -6.69 -41.46 11.86
CA THR A 48 -6.25 -42.24 10.69
C THR A 48 -7.07 -41.97 9.40
N SER A 49 -6.34 -41.89 8.27
CA SER A 49 -6.72 -42.19 6.86
C SER A 49 -7.94 -41.51 6.22
N SER A 50 -7.72 -40.90 5.05
CA SER A 50 -8.20 -41.51 3.78
C SER A 50 -7.81 -40.67 2.56
N SER A 51 -7.24 -41.36 1.59
CA SER A 51 -7.16 -40.95 0.19
C SER A 51 -8.51 -40.53 -0.38
N SER A 52 -8.52 -39.44 -1.14
CA SER A 52 -9.50 -39.26 -2.22
C SER A 52 -8.80 -38.59 -3.40
N THR A 53 -8.48 -39.41 -4.39
CA THR A 53 -8.30 -39.05 -5.78
C THR A 53 -9.49 -38.19 -6.23
N SER A 54 -9.20 -37.02 -6.77
CA SER A 54 -10.14 -36.25 -7.58
C SER A 54 -9.34 -35.53 -8.65
N GLU A 55 -9.24 -36.21 -9.79
CA GLU A 55 -8.94 -35.61 -11.08
C GLU A 55 -10.00 -34.55 -11.36
N GLY A 56 -9.70 -33.31 -10.98
CA GLY A 56 -10.39 -32.13 -11.45
C GLY A 56 -9.32 -31.25 -12.07
N THR A 57 -9.36 -31.11 -13.39
CA THR A 57 -8.63 -30.08 -14.13
C THR A 57 -8.93 -28.74 -13.48
N SER A 58 -8.08 -28.37 -12.53
CA SER A 58 -8.15 -27.09 -11.84
C SER A 58 -7.72 -26.06 -12.87
N ALA A 59 -8.68 -25.63 -13.69
CA ALA A 59 -8.63 -24.36 -14.37
C ALA A 59 -8.32 -23.37 -13.26
N LYS A 60 -7.04 -23.03 -13.15
CA LYS A 60 -6.50 -22.07 -12.21
C LYS A 60 -7.17 -20.77 -12.61
N SER A 61 -8.36 -20.55 -12.05
CA SER A 61 -9.07 -19.30 -12.10
C SER A 61 -8.07 -18.33 -11.55
N ARG A 62 -7.41 -17.64 -12.47
CA ARG A 62 -6.45 -16.59 -12.20
C ARG A 62 -7.34 -15.53 -11.61
N ASN A 63 -7.58 -15.64 -10.30
CA ASN A 63 -8.36 -14.71 -9.53
C ASN A 63 -7.63 -13.40 -9.74
N ARG A 64 -8.14 -12.62 -10.71
CA ARG A 64 -7.61 -11.31 -11.05
C ARG A 64 -7.86 -10.53 -9.78
N ARG A 65 -6.85 -10.46 -8.92
CA ARG A 65 -6.91 -9.72 -7.68
C ARG A 65 -7.38 -8.34 -8.09
N GLN A 66 -8.51 -7.93 -7.51
CA GLN A 66 -9.01 -6.59 -7.75
C GLN A 66 -7.93 -5.63 -7.23
N VAL A 67 -7.45 -4.76 -8.12
CA VAL A 67 -6.48 -3.75 -7.73
C VAL A 67 -7.22 -2.76 -6.84
N THR A 68 -6.74 -2.62 -5.62
CA THR A 68 -7.28 -1.64 -4.67
C THR A 68 -6.54 -0.32 -4.83
N ASP A 69 -7.21 0.79 -4.47
CA ASP A 69 -6.58 2.11 -4.51
C ASP A 69 -5.35 2.18 -3.56
N SER A 70 -5.37 1.43 -2.47
CA SER A 70 -4.23 1.29 -1.56
C SER A 70 -3.01 0.65 -2.23
N MET A 71 -3.21 -0.37 -3.08
CA MET A 71 -2.09 -0.98 -3.83
C MET A 71 -1.46 0.04 -4.78
N ILE A 72 -2.27 0.87 -5.44
CA ILE A 72 -1.80 1.92 -6.34
C ILE A 72 -1.02 2.98 -5.56
N GLU A 73 -1.56 3.42 -4.42
CA GLU A 73 -0.95 4.46 -3.58
C GLU A 73 0.45 4.05 -3.11
N VAL A 74 0.61 2.82 -2.61
CA VAL A 74 1.92 2.31 -2.17
C VAL A 74 2.94 2.37 -3.31
N VAL A 75 2.59 1.91 -4.51
CA VAL A 75 3.48 2.01 -5.68
C VAL A 75 3.77 3.47 -6.04
N GLN A 76 2.76 4.35 -6.01
CA GLN A 76 2.90 5.78 -6.34
C GLN A 76 3.85 6.51 -5.38
N THR A 77 3.88 6.12 -4.10
CA THR A 77 4.84 6.70 -3.13
C THR A 77 6.30 6.39 -3.49
N ILE A 78 6.55 5.22 -4.07
CA ILE A 78 7.89 4.76 -4.48
C ILE A 78 8.24 5.30 -5.88
N ALA A 79 7.25 5.36 -6.76
CA ALA A 79 7.41 5.71 -8.16
C ALA A 79 6.53 6.92 -8.55
N PRO A 80 6.82 8.14 -8.04
CA PRO A 80 5.95 9.30 -8.21
C PRO A 80 5.85 9.82 -9.64
N ARG A 81 6.72 9.34 -10.54
CA ARG A 81 6.75 9.71 -11.96
C ARG A 81 5.81 8.86 -12.81
N LEU A 82 5.38 7.71 -12.31
CA LEU A 82 4.44 6.84 -13.00
C LEU A 82 3.02 7.38 -12.89
N THR A 83 2.24 7.10 -13.92
CA THR A 83 0.80 7.39 -13.91
C THR A 83 0.04 6.29 -13.19
N VAL A 84 -1.08 6.66 -12.56
CA VAL A 84 -2.01 5.72 -11.92
C VAL A 84 -2.47 4.63 -12.88
N GLU A 85 -2.63 4.96 -14.16
CA GLU A 85 -3.05 4.01 -15.19
C GLU A 85 -1.99 2.93 -15.47
N GLN A 86 -0.72 3.31 -15.55
CA GLN A 86 0.39 2.35 -15.70
C GLN A 86 0.51 1.44 -14.48
N ILE A 87 0.42 2.03 -13.28
CA ILE A 87 0.50 1.29 -12.02
C ILE A 87 -0.65 0.29 -11.94
N ARG A 88 -1.89 0.73 -12.20
CA ARG A 88 -3.06 -0.14 -12.19
C ARG A 88 -2.91 -1.27 -13.21
N PHE A 89 -2.46 -0.97 -14.41
CA PHE A 89 -2.27 -1.96 -15.47
C PHE A 89 -1.25 -3.05 -15.08
N ASP A 90 -0.11 -2.66 -14.50
CA ASP A 90 0.87 -3.65 -14.05
C ASP A 90 0.37 -4.43 -12.83
N LEU A 91 -0.30 -3.78 -11.87
CA LEU A 91 -0.91 -4.44 -10.71
C LEU A 91 -2.02 -5.42 -11.11
N GLU A 92 -2.79 -5.15 -12.16
CA GLU A 92 -3.78 -6.09 -12.69
C GLU A 92 -3.12 -7.34 -13.30
N LYS A 93 -1.90 -7.19 -13.82
CA LYS A 93 -1.11 -8.27 -14.41
C LYS A 93 -0.36 -9.09 -13.36
N THR A 94 0.26 -8.43 -12.39
CA THR A 94 1.09 -9.06 -11.34
C THR A 94 0.26 -9.53 -10.15
N GLY A 95 -0.78 -8.76 -9.78
CA GLY A 95 -1.59 -8.98 -8.58
C GLY A 95 -0.85 -8.72 -7.26
N SER A 96 0.30 -8.04 -7.31
CA SER A 96 1.18 -7.80 -6.16
C SER A 96 1.94 -6.49 -6.34
N VAL A 97 1.95 -5.69 -5.27
CA VAL A 97 2.65 -4.41 -5.20
C VAL A 97 4.16 -4.62 -5.32
N GLU A 98 4.67 -5.64 -4.64
CA GLU A 98 6.09 -5.97 -4.56
C GLU A 98 6.64 -6.27 -5.96
N VAL A 99 5.95 -7.14 -6.71
CA VAL A 99 6.36 -7.49 -8.08
C VAL A 99 6.31 -6.28 -9.00
N THR A 100 5.32 -5.40 -8.84
CA THR A 100 5.20 -4.18 -9.66
C THR A 100 6.30 -3.17 -9.33
N VAL A 101 6.69 -3.03 -8.06
CA VAL A 101 7.83 -2.20 -7.65
C VAL A 101 9.13 -2.77 -8.20
N ASP A 102 9.32 -4.09 -8.13
CA ASP A 102 10.49 -4.76 -8.68
C ASP A 102 10.60 -4.54 -10.19
N ASN A 103 9.50 -4.67 -10.94
CA ASN A 103 9.44 -4.40 -12.37
C ASN A 103 9.84 -2.94 -12.67
N TYR A 104 9.31 -1.99 -11.91
CA TYR A 104 9.67 -0.58 -12.05
C TYR A 104 11.15 -0.34 -11.74
N MET A 105 11.71 -0.96 -10.71
CA MET A 105 13.13 -0.78 -10.35
C MET A 105 14.08 -1.42 -11.38
N GLN A 106 13.67 -2.52 -12.02
CA GLN A 106 14.46 -3.19 -13.05
C GLN A 106 14.43 -2.45 -14.39
N ASN A 107 13.26 -1.96 -14.79
CA ASN A 107 13.03 -1.39 -16.12
C ASN A 107 13.10 0.14 -16.13
N GLY A 108 12.95 0.79 -14.97
CA GLY A 108 12.82 2.24 -14.81
C GLY A 108 11.43 2.79 -15.19
N ASP A 109 10.52 1.95 -15.68
CA ASP A 109 9.16 2.32 -16.10
C ASP A 109 8.22 1.11 -16.09
N LEU A 110 6.90 1.36 -16.21
CA LEU A 110 5.85 0.34 -16.31
C LEU A 110 5.15 0.38 -17.68
N PRO A 111 4.68 -0.79 -18.18
CA PRO A 111 3.99 -0.85 -19.46
C PRO A 111 2.72 0.00 -19.48
N HIS A 112 2.49 0.70 -20.59
CA HIS A 112 1.28 1.48 -20.80
C HIS A 112 0.08 0.58 -21.14
N PRO A 113 -1.11 0.87 -20.58
CA PRO A 113 -2.33 0.18 -20.97
C PRO A 113 -2.70 0.47 -22.44
N PRO A 114 -3.32 -0.49 -23.16
CA PRO A 114 -3.89 -0.23 -24.48
C PRO A 114 -5.06 0.76 -24.38
N LYS A 115 -5.20 1.61 -25.42
CA LYS A 115 -6.29 2.59 -25.56
C LYS A 115 -7.53 1.99 -26.19
#